data_AF-A0AAV0QIC9-F1
#
_entry.id   AF-A0AAV0QIC9-F1
#
_cell.length_a   1.000
_cell.length_b   1.000
_cell.length_c   1.000
_cell.angle_alpha   90.00
_cell.angle_beta   90.00
_cell.angle_gamma   90.00
#
_symmetry.space_group_name_H-M   'P 1'
#
loop_
_entity.id
_entity.type
_entity.pdbx_description
1 polymer ?
#
loop_
_entity_poly.entity_id
_entity_poly.type
_entity_poly.pdbx_seq_one_letter_code
_entity_poly.pdbx_strand_id
1 'polypeptide(L)'
;MKDPVTAITGITYDRDSIEQWLQNSSAAAAVCPVSKQPLPRTADLTPNHTLRRLIQAWCTLNSVNRIPTPKSPLAKPHVTKLLREILHHAPSSGSLHALQKLDGLASESDRNRATIADAGAVKAMVSLVLNPECRTTGGVEHALRVLNLVWNHTPETTTKLLVRQNEGPLLHSLTWILNNSNSNSQQNQTTQAMCLANRVIGYASASLLERLEPEFFRTIVVRILESRTASKQARRSALQALVEACPWGANRAKIVEADAIHALIELQLDQMSSGEKLATELAFDLLARLCTSADGRERLVGHAAGLAVVAKRTLRVSAATDDRAVQVLGMVARYAAGKEEVLTEMLRVGAVTKLCMVMQADCAAYLKEKARGILREHSAFWNNSPCIAVYLLTWYPR
;
A
#
# COMPACT_ATOMS: atom_id res chain seq x y z
N MET A 1 4.10 -32.27 -12.27
CA MET A 1 2.64 -32.04 -12.22
C MET A 1 2.15 -32.36 -10.80
N LYS A 2 1.70 -31.35 -10.07
CA LYS A 2 1.14 -31.43 -8.71
C LYS A 2 -0.37 -31.76 -8.73
N ASP A 3 -1.13 -31.12 -9.62
CA ASP A 3 -2.57 -31.39 -9.78
C ASP A 3 -2.89 -31.67 -11.25
N PRO A 4 -2.77 -32.94 -11.71
CA PRO A 4 -3.05 -33.31 -13.09
C PRO A 4 -4.53 -33.16 -13.44
N VAL A 5 -4.81 -32.39 -14.49
CA VAL A 5 -6.16 -32.12 -15.01
C VAL A 5 -6.21 -32.28 -16.51
N THR A 6 -7.25 -32.92 -17.01
CA THR A 6 -7.49 -33.17 -18.43
C THR A 6 -8.39 -32.07 -18.98
N ALA A 7 -7.90 -31.36 -20.00
CA ALA A 7 -8.70 -30.41 -20.77
C ALA A 7 -9.64 -31.15 -21.73
N ILE A 8 -10.67 -30.46 -22.23
CA ILE A 8 -11.61 -31.02 -23.24
C ILE A 8 -10.92 -31.55 -24.51
N THR A 9 -9.71 -31.06 -24.79
CA THR A 9 -8.85 -31.53 -25.89
C THR A 9 -8.18 -32.88 -25.63
N GLY A 10 -8.43 -33.51 -24.47
CA GLY A 10 -7.84 -34.80 -24.08
C GLY A 10 -6.42 -34.71 -23.49
N ILE A 11 -5.75 -33.56 -23.57
CA ILE A 11 -4.41 -33.38 -23.02
C ILE A 11 -4.49 -33.09 -21.51
N THR A 12 -3.62 -33.76 -20.74
CA THR A 12 -3.49 -33.54 -19.29
C THR A 12 -2.37 -32.54 -19.00
N TYR A 13 -2.66 -31.55 -18.18
CA TYR A 13 -1.73 -30.52 -17.73
C TYR A 13 -1.65 -30.48 -16.20
N ASP A 14 -0.68 -29.75 -15.69
CA ASP A 14 -0.73 -29.26 -14.31
C ASP A 14 -1.77 -28.14 -14.19
N ARG A 15 -2.67 -28.22 -13.20
CA ARG A 15 -3.79 -27.27 -13.02
C ARG A 15 -3.33 -25.82 -12.98
N ASP A 16 -2.39 -25.48 -12.10
CA ASP A 16 -1.92 -24.11 -11.92
C ASP A 16 -1.37 -23.55 -13.24
N SER A 17 -0.65 -24.40 -13.99
CA SER A 17 -0.05 -24.02 -15.27
C SER A 17 -1.10 -23.76 -16.36
N ILE A 18 -2.11 -24.62 -16.48
CA ILE A 18 -3.15 -24.44 -17.51
C ILE A 18 -4.13 -23.32 -17.14
N GLU A 19 -4.44 -23.14 -15.85
CA GLU A 19 -5.29 -22.04 -15.39
C GLU A 19 -4.59 -20.68 -15.61
N GLN A 20 -3.29 -20.56 -15.30
CA GLN A 20 -2.51 -19.37 -15.64
C GLN A 20 -2.41 -19.14 -17.15
N TRP A 21 -2.24 -20.20 -17.95
CA TRP A 21 -2.23 -20.09 -19.41
C TRP A 21 -3.55 -19.52 -19.95
N LEU A 22 -4.68 -20.02 -19.45
CA LEU A 22 -6.01 -19.55 -19.84
C LEU A 22 -6.23 -18.08 -19.42
N GLN A 23 -5.78 -17.71 -18.23
CA GLN A 23 -5.86 -16.33 -17.72
C GLN A 23 -4.99 -15.35 -18.52
N ASN A 24 -3.77 -15.75 -18.90
CA ASN A 24 -2.81 -14.87 -19.58
C ASN A 24 -2.99 -14.80 -21.11
N SER A 25 -3.87 -15.62 -21.69
CA SER A 25 -4.10 -15.63 -23.15
C SER A 25 -4.72 -14.31 -23.64
N SER A 26 -4.06 -13.61 -24.56
CA SER A 26 -4.53 -12.33 -25.13
C SER A 26 -5.53 -12.49 -26.28
N ALA A 27 -5.68 -13.70 -26.83
CA ALA A 27 -6.58 -13.99 -27.93
C ALA A 27 -8.04 -14.10 -27.48
N ALA A 28 -8.98 -13.74 -28.36
CA ALA A 28 -10.43 -13.86 -28.13
C ALA A 28 -10.87 -15.30 -27.82
N ALA A 29 -10.08 -16.31 -28.22
CA ALA A 29 -10.22 -17.70 -27.80
C ALA A 29 -8.85 -18.22 -27.34
N ALA A 30 -8.78 -18.72 -26.10
CA ALA A 30 -7.58 -19.42 -25.64
C ALA A 30 -7.43 -20.74 -26.41
N VAL A 31 -6.19 -21.16 -26.61
CA VAL A 31 -5.86 -22.35 -27.41
C VAL A 31 -5.09 -23.34 -26.53
N CYS A 32 -5.37 -24.63 -26.69
CA CYS A 32 -4.65 -25.68 -26.02
C CYS A 32 -3.15 -25.65 -26.42
N PRO A 33 -2.21 -25.60 -25.46
CA PRO A 33 -0.78 -25.47 -25.75
C PRO A 33 -0.23 -26.52 -26.71
N VAL A 34 -0.66 -27.77 -26.53
CA VAL A 34 -0.18 -28.93 -27.31
C VAL A 34 -1.03 -29.16 -28.55
N SER A 35 -2.35 -29.35 -28.41
CA SER A 35 -3.19 -29.75 -29.55
C SER A 35 -3.52 -28.60 -30.51
N LYS A 36 -3.25 -27.35 -30.12
CA LYS A 36 -3.62 -26.14 -30.85
C LYS A 36 -5.13 -26.02 -31.16
N GLN A 37 -5.96 -26.81 -30.48
CA GLN A 37 -7.41 -26.73 -30.59
C GLN A 37 -7.97 -25.62 -29.69
N PRO A 38 -9.13 -25.04 -30.03
CA PRO A 38 -9.81 -24.06 -29.18
C PRO A 38 -10.08 -24.64 -27.79
N LEU A 39 -9.70 -23.89 -26.75
CA LEU A 39 -9.92 -24.24 -25.36
C LEU A 39 -10.60 -23.05 -24.65
N PRO A 40 -11.94 -23.06 -24.53
CA PRO A 40 -12.65 -21.97 -23.87
C PRO A 40 -12.14 -21.73 -22.45
N ARG A 41 -12.10 -20.46 -22.01
CA ARG A 41 -11.68 -20.12 -20.63
C ARG A 41 -12.61 -20.70 -19.56
N THR A 42 -13.87 -20.94 -19.91
CA THR A 42 -14.88 -21.58 -19.06
C THR A 42 -14.90 -23.10 -19.21
N ALA A 43 -13.97 -23.70 -19.95
CA ALA A 43 -13.96 -25.14 -20.14
C ALA A 43 -13.64 -25.84 -18.82
N ASP A 44 -14.49 -26.78 -18.44
CA ASP A 44 -14.28 -27.58 -17.25
C ASP A 44 -13.03 -28.47 -17.40
N LEU A 45 -12.08 -28.28 -16.49
CA LEU A 45 -10.89 -29.09 -16.37
C LEU A 45 -11.21 -30.32 -15.51
N THR A 46 -11.21 -31.49 -16.14
CA THR A 46 -11.56 -32.75 -15.45
C THR A 46 -10.35 -33.26 -14.67
N PRO A 47 -10.42 -33.46 -13.34
CA PRO A 47 -9.29 -34.00 -12.58
C PRO A 47 -8.88 -35.39 -13.07
N ASN A 48 -7.59 -35.60 -13.34
CA ASN A 48 -7.06 -36.90 -13.73
C ASN A 48 -6.57 -37.67 -12.48
N HIS A 49 -7.51 -38.26 -11.76
CA HIS A 49 -7.23 -39.00 -10.52
C HIS A 49 -6.30 -40.20 -10.73
N THR A 50 -6.37 -40.87 -11.89
CA THR A 50 -5.54 -42.03 -12.22
C THR A 50 -4.07 -41.63 -12.35
N LEU A 51 -3.77 -40.64 -13.18
CA LEU A 51 -2.39 -40.14 -13.34
C LEU A 51 -1.84 -39.62 -12.02
N ARG A 52 -2.69 -38.97 -11.23
CA ARG A 52 -2.31 -38.46 -9.93
C ARG A 52 -1.91 -39.56 -8.95
N ARG A 53 -2.68 -40.64 -8.88
CA ARG A 53 -2.35 -41.82 -8.06
C ARG A 53 -1.04 -42.46 -8.51
N LEU A 54 -0.79 -42.53 -9.82
CA LEU A 54 0.47 -43.03 -10.37
C LEU A 54 1.66 -42.16 -9.95
N ILE A 55 1.54 -40.83 -10.08
CA ILE A 55 2.60 -39.90 -9.66
C ILE A 55 2.86 -40.02 -8.14
N GLN A 56 1.80 -40.08 -7.32
CA GLN A 56 1.94 -40.25 -5.87
C GLN A 56 2.62 -41.58 -5.51
N ALA A 57 2.25 -42.67 -6.18
CA ALA A 57 2.88 -43.97 -5.96
C ALA A 57 4.37 -43.94 -6.34
N TRP A 58 4.70 -43.31 -7.47
CA TRP A 58 6.07 -43.11 -7.92
C TRP A 58 6.88 -42.30 -6.91
N CYS A 59 6.33 -41.19 -6.36
CA CYS A 59 7.00 -40.39 -5.34
C CYS A 59 7.32 -41.22 -4.08
N THR A 60 6.37 -42.03 -3.60
CA THR A 60 6.57 -42.91 -2.44
C THR A 60 7.68 -43.94 -2.68
N LEU A 61 7.75 -44.52 -3.88
CA LEU A 61 8.76 -45.52 -4.24
C LEU A 61 10.17 -44.93 -4.37
N ASN A 62 10.28 -43.66 -4.75
CA ASN A 62 11.56 -43.00 -5.04
C ASN A 62 12.01 -42.03 -3.94
N SER A 63 11.40 -42.07 -2.75
CA SER A 63 11.72 -41.18 -1.61
C SER A 63 11.67 -39.68 -1.95
N VAL A 64 10.83 -39.31 -2.92
CA VAL A 64 10.58 -37.92 -3.30
C VAL A 64 9.36 -37.41 -2.53
N ASN A 65 9.38 -36.15 -2.09
CA ASN A 65 8.26 -35.53 -1.38
C ASN A 65 6.92 -35.80 -2.08
N ARG A 66 5.99 -36.41 -1.33
CA ARG A 66 4.69 -36.83 -1.85
C ARG A 66 3.87 -35.60 -2.25
N ILE A 67 3.30 -35.65 -3.45
CA ILE A 67 2.42 -34.59 -3.92
C ILE A 67 1.14 -34.60 -3.08
N PRO A 68 0.76 -33.47 -2.45
CA PRO A 68 -0.43 -33.41 -1.61
C PRO A 68 -1.71 -33.70 -2.41
N THR A 69 -2.74 -34.15 -1.71
CA THR A 69 -4.09 -34.29 -2.25
C THR A 69 -4.76 -32.93 -2.35
N PRO A 70 -5.05 -32.40 -3.56
CA PRO A 70 -5.92 -31.26 -3.75
C PRO A 70 -7.18 -31.57 -2.96
N LYS A 71 -7.45 -30.70 -1.99
CA LYS A 71 -8.68 -30.74 -1.22
C LYS A 71 -9.84 -30.58 -2.21
N SER A 72 -10.95 -31.27 -1.95
CA SER A 72 -12.16 -31.09 -2.78
C SER A 72 -12.47 -29.61 -2.92
N PRO A 73 -12.87 -29.15 -4.12
CA PRO A 73 -13.18 -27.75 -4.35
C PRO A 73 -14.22 -27.28 -3.34
N LEU A 74 -13.96 -26.14 -2.71
CA LEU A 74 -14.85 -25.56 -1.72
C LEU A 74 -16.23 -25.33 -2.33
N ALA A 75 -17.25 -25.99 -1.79
CA ALA A 75 -18.61 -25.84 -2.28
C ALA A 75 -19.22 -24.52 -1.79
N LYS A 76 -19.74 -23.70 -2.71
CA LYS A 76 -20.47 -22.46 -2.40
C LYS A 76 -21.53 -22.59 -1.28
N PRO A 77 -22.38 -23.64 -1.22
CA PRO A 77 -23.35 -23.80 -0.13
C PRO A 77 -22.70 -23.97 1.26
N HIS A 78 -21.47 -24.49 1.33
CA HIS A 78 -20.75 -24.55 2.59
C HIS A 78 -20.37 -23.15 3.07
N VAL A 79 -19.89 -22.30 2.15
CA VAL A 79 -19.52 -20.91 2.47
C VAL A 79 -20.74 -20.09 2.86
N THR A 80 -21.86 -20.22 2.14
CA THR A 80 -23.09 -19.47 2.48
C THR A 80 -23.64 -19.88 3.84
N LYS A 81 -23.50 -21.15 4.23
CA LYS A 81 -23.83 -21.61 5.59
C LYS A 81 -22.95 -20.94 6.64
N LEU A 82 -21.63 -20.92 6.44
CA LEU A 82 -20.69 -20.25 7.35
C LEU A 82 -20.99 -18.74 7.46
N LEU A 83 -21.25 -18.06 6.34
CA LEU A 83 -21.60 -16.64 6.34
C LEU A 83 -22.90 -16.38 7.11
N ARG A 84 -23.90 -17.24 6.98
CA ARG A 84 -25.15 -17.15 7.74
C ARG A 84 -24.92 -17.33 9.25
N GLU A 85 -24.12 -18.33 9.62
CA GLU A 85 -23.75 -18.57 11.02
C GLU A 85 -23.03 -17.34 11.63
N ILE A 86 -22.11 -16.73 10.87
CA ILE A 86 -21.39 -15.53 11.30
C ILE A 86 -22.36 -14.35 11.49
N LEU A 87 -23.25 -14.10 10.54
CA LEU A 87 -24.14 -12.93 10.57
C LEU A 87 -25.26 -13.05 11.61
N HIS A 88 -25.80 -14.26 11.85
CA HIS A 88 -26.90 -14.45 12.81
C HIS A 88 -26.44 -14.57 14.25
N HIS A 89 -25.22 -15.03 14.48
CA HIS A 89 -24.73 -15.30 15.83
C HIS A 89 -23.61 -14.36 16.27
N ALA A 90 -23.34 -13.26 15.57
CA ALA A 90 -22.36 -12.28 16.05
C ALA A 90 -22.97 -11.42 17.19
N PRO A 91 -22.26 -11.16 18.31
CA PRO A 91 -20.91 -11.60 18.66
C PRO A 91 -20.90 -12.81 19.62
N SER A 92 -21.02 -14.03 19.12
CA SER A 92 -20.90 -15.27 19.92
C SER A 92 -19.64 -16.07 19.58
N SER A 93 -19.25 -16.98 20.48
CA SER A 93 -18.15 -17.93 20.25
C SER A 93 -18.34 -18.78 18.99
N GLY A 94 -19.59 -19.13 18.64
CA GLY A 94 -19.92 -19.84 17.40
C GLY A 94 -19.58 -19.04 16.14
N SER A 95 -19.87 -17.73 16.16
CA SER A 95 -19.52 -16.82 15.06
C SER A 95 -18.00 -16.69 14.87
N LEU A 96 -17.24 -16.68 15.97
CA LEU A 96 -15.77 -16.62 15.94
C LEU A 96 -15.18 -17.86 15.28
N HIS A 97 -15.63 -19.06 15.67
CA HIS A 97 -15.14 -20.31 15.09
C HIS A 97 -15.47 -20.42 13.58
N ALA A 98 -16.69 -20.03 13.19
CA ALA A 98 -17.09 -19.99 11.78
C ALA A 98 -16.22 -19.00 10.97
N LEU A 99 -15.87 -17.86 11.56
CA LEU A 99 -15.04 -16.84 10.95
C LEU A 99 -13.56 -17.27 10.84
N GLN A 100 -13.01 -17.90 11.89
CA GLN A 100 -11.67 -18.51 11.85
C GLN A 100 -11.57 -19.57 10.76
N LYS A 101 -12.60 -20.42 10.62
CA LYS A 101 -12.66 -21.41 9.56
C LYS A 101 -12.72 -20.75 8.17
N LEU A 102 -13.47 -19.66 8.02
CA LEU A 102 -13.53 -18.91 6.76
C LEU A 102 -12.19 -18.27 6.39
N ASP A 103 -11.48 -17.68 7.37
CA ASP A 103 -10.13 -17.13 7.19
C ASP A 103 -9.12 -18.22 6.79
N GLY A 104 -9.18 -19.39 7.43
CA GLY A 104 -8.38 -20.55 7.04
C GLY A 104 -8.63 -20.95 5.59
N LEU A 105 -9.90 -21.08 5.18
CA LEU A 105 -10.27 -21.43 3.81
C LEU A 105 -9.80 -20.38 2.78
N ALA A 106 -9.94 -19.09 3.09
CA ALA A 106 -9.47 -18.00 2.22
C ALA A 106 -7.93 -17.98 2.11
N SER A 107 -7.22 -18.35 3.18
CA SER A 107 -5.77 -18.39 3.20
C SER A 107 -5.18 -19.56 2.39
N GLU A 108 -5.95 -20.64 2.19
CA GLU A 108 -5.48 -21.87 1.52
C GLU A 108 -5.28 -21.76 0.00
N SER A 109 -6.19 -21.09 -0.72
CA SER A 109 -6.10 -21.03 -2.20
C SER A 109 -6.84 -19.84 -2.80
N ASP A 110 -6.35 -19.40 -3.96
CA ASP A 110 -6.97 -18.34 -4.77
C ASP A 110 -8.38 -18.73 -5.23
N ARG A 111 -8.57 -20.00 -5.62
CA ARG A 111 -9.87 -20.57 -5.97
C ARG A 111 -10.88 -20.49 -4.82
N ASN A 112 -10.47 -20.75 -3.57
CA ASN A 112 -11.34 -20.57 -2.42
C ASN A 112 -11.76 -19.11 -2.27
N ARG A 113 -10.84 -18.16 -2.49
CA ARG A 113 -11.16 -16.72 -2.39
C ARG A 113 -12.19 -16.29 -3.42
N ALA A 114 -12.10 -16.79 -4.66
CA ALA A 114 -13.12 -16.58 -5.69
C ALA A 114 -14.49 -17.12 -5.24
N THR A 115 -14.56 -18.38 -4.79
CA THR A 115 -15.82 -18.96 -4.29
C THR A 115 -16.39 -18.19 -3.10
N ILE A 116 -15.52 -17.72 -2.19
CA ILE A 116 -15.91 -16.96 -1.00
C ILE A 116 -16.43 -15.56 -1.39
N ALA A 117 -15.77 -14.89 -2.34
CA ALA A 117 -16.23 -13.63 -2.91
C ALA A 117 -17.62 -13.80 -3.57
N ASP A 118 -17.79 -14.82 -4.41
CA ASP A 118 -19.05 -15.13 -5.10
C ASP A 118 -20.20 -15.48 -4.14
N ALA A 119 -19.89 -15.93 -2.93
CA ALA A 119 -20.85 -16.18 -1.87
C ALA A 119 -21.30 -14.90 -1.14
N GLY A 120 -20.75 -13.74 -1.47
CA GLY A 120 -21.11 -12.45 -0.88
C GLY A 120 -20.33 -12.09 0.38
N ALA A 121 -19.16 -12.68 0.60
CA ALA A 121 -18.38 -12.48 1.82
C ALA A 121 -17.96 -11.02 2.05
N VAL A 122 -17.64 -10.25 1.00
CA VAL A 122 -17.27 -8.83 1.14
C VAL A 122 -18.35 -8.04 1.87
N LYS A 123 -19.61 -8.18 1.45
CA LYS A 123 -20.74 -7.50 2.07
C LYS A 123 -20.94 -7.94 3.52
N ALA A 124 -20.86 -9.24 3.79
CA ALA A 124 -20.98 -9.78 5.13
C ALA A 124 -19.88 -9.25 6.07
N MET A 125 -18.61 -9.24 5.63
CA MET A 125 -17.51 -8.75 6.45
C MET A 125 -17.59 -7.24 6.71
N VAL A 126 -18.02 -6.45 5.72
CA VAL A 126 -18.24 -5.01 5.95
C VAL A 126 -19.36 -4.77 6.97
N SER A 127 -20.46 -5.53 6.91
CA SER A 127 -21.51 -5.45 7.94
C SER A 127 -20.99 -5.79 9.34
N LEU A 128 -20.07 -6.75 9.48
CA LEU A 128 -19.44 -7.06 10.77
C LEU A 128 -18.53 -5.93 11.26
N VAL A 129 -17.72 -5.35 10.38
CA VAL A 129 -16.82 -4.23 10.74
C VAL A 129 -17.61 -2.99 11.17
N LEU A 130 -18.80 -2.79 10.59
CA LEU A 130 -19.71 -1.71 10.96
C LEU A 130 -20.42 -1.96 12.30
N ASN A 131 -20.56 -3.22 12.74
CA ASN A 131 -21.24 -3.56 14.00
C ASN A 131 -20.32 -3.27 15.21
N PRO A 132 -20.66 -2.32 16.09
CA PRO A 132 -19.86 -1.96 17.26
C PRO A 132 -19.54 -3.12 18.20
N GLU A 133 -20.49 -4.02 18.40
CA GLU A 133 -20.34 -5.15 19.32
C GLU A 133 -19.35 -6.19 18.79
N CYS A 134 -19.23 -6.29 17.47
CA CYS A 134 -18.24 -7.16 16.84
C CYS A 134 -16.83 -6.58 17.01
N ARG A 135 -16.67 -5.25 17.00
CA ARG A 135 -15.37 -4.54 17.00
C ARG A 135 -14.48 -4.82 18.22
N THR A 136 -15.05 -5.20 19.36
CA THR A 136 -14.33 -5.51 20.60
C THR A 136 -13.90 -6.98 20.69
N THR A 137 -14.37 -7.83 19.78
CA THR A 137 -14.08 -9.27 19.80
C THR A 137 -12.83 -9.60 18.96
N GLY A 138 -12.14 -10.70 19.29
CA GLY A 138 -11.04 -11.25 18.47
C GLY A 138 -11.46 -11.68 17.05
N GLY A 139 -12.75 -11.63 16.72
CA GLY A 139 -13.26 -11.92 15.38
C GLY A 139 -12.91 -10.84 14.35
N VAL A 140 -12.68 -9.60 14.76
CA VAL A 140 -12.49 -8.46 13.83
C VAL A 140 -11.24 -8.62 12.98
N GLU A 141 -10.17 -9.14 13.58
CA GLU A 141 -8.95 -9.44 12.82
C GLU A 141 -9.24 -10.42 11.68
N HIS A 142 -9.94 -11.52 11.98
CA HIS A 142 -10.30 -12.53 11.00
C HIS A 142 -11.25 -11.98 9.93
N ALA A 143 -12.21 -11.12 10.30
CA ALA A 143 -13.10 -10.44 9.35
C ALA A 143 -12.33 -9.51 8.41
N LEU A 144 -11.42 -8.69 8.93
CA LEU A 144 -10.58 -7.79 8.13
C LEU A 144 -9.65 -8.58 7.21
N ARG A 145 -9.08 -9.69 7.70
CA ARG A 145 -8.26 -10.59 6.88
C ARG A 145 -9.05 -11.20 5.74
N VAL A 146 -10.17 -11.87 6.02
CA VAL A 146 -11.06 -12.44 4.99
C VAL A 146 -11.41 -11.37 3.96
N LEU A 147 -11.85 -10.20 4.42
CA LEU A 147 -12.22 -9.08 3.55
C LEU A 147 -11.06 -8.65 2.65
N ASN A 148 -9.84 -8.51 3.18
CA ASN A 148 -8.69 -8.12 2.39
C ASN A 148 -8.26 -9.18 1.37
N LEU A 149 -8.39 -10.47 1.71
CA LEU A 149 -8.04 -11.59 0.83
C LEU A 149 -9.04 -11.75 -0.32
N VAL A 150 -10.33 -11.51 -0.10
CA VAL A 150 -11.38 -11.71 -1.11
C VAL A 150 -11.72 -10.45 -1.92
N TRP A 151 -11.20 -9.29 -1.51
CA TRP A 151 -11.50 -8.00 -2.11
C TRP A 151 -11.28 -7.97 -3.63
N ASN A 152 -10.12 -8.44 -4.08
CA ASN A 152 -9.74 -8.41 -5.50
C ASN A 152 -10.46 -9.48 -6.34
N HIS A 153 -11.13 -10.45 -5.70
CA HIS A 153 -11.95 -11.45 -6.39
C HIS A 153 -13.38 -10.99 -6.59
N THR A 154 -13.76 -9.87 -5.96
CA THR A 154 -15.09 -9.27 -6.16
C THR A 154 -14.98 -8.20 -7.24
N PRO A 155 -15.94 -8.12 -8.19
CA PRO A 155 -15.92 -7.09 -9.23
C PRO A 155 -15.76 -5.69 -8.64
N GLU A 156 -14.89 -4.88 -9.24
CA GLU A 156 -14.57 -3.53 -8.76
C GLU A 156 -15.81 -2.64 -8.66
N THR A 157 -16.75 -2.78 -9.59
CA THR A 157 -18.04 -2.07 -9.56
C THR A 157 -18.81 -2.36 -8.26
N THR A 158 -18.85 -3.62 -7.82
CA THR A 158 -19.51 -4.04 -6.59
C THR A 158 -18.80 -3.51 -5.35
N THR A 159 -17.47 -3.61 -5.28
CA THR A 159 -16.71 -3.14 -4.11
C THR A 159 -16.77 -1.61 -4.00
N LYS A 160 -16.66 -0.89 -5.12
CA LYS A 160 -16.81 0.57 -5.17
C LYS A 160 -18.20 1.01 -4.74
N LEU A 161 -19.27 0.37 -5.24
CA LEU A 161 -20.64 0.68 -4.82
C LEU A 161 -20.83 0.43 -3.32
N LEU A 162 -20.31 -0.68 -2.81
CA LEU A 162 -20.42 -1.02 -1.39
C LEU A 162 -19.68 -0.03 -0.48
N VAL A 163 -18.48 0.42 -0.90
CA VAL A 163 -17.76 1.49 -0.20
C VAL A 163 -18.57 2.78 -0.26
N ARG A 164 -19.06 3.20 -1.43
CA ARG A 164 -19.84 4.45 -1.58
C ARG A 164 -21.08 4.50 -0.71
N GLN A 165 -21.73 3.36 -0.48
CA GLN A 165 -22.90 3.27 0.38
C GLN A 165 -22.55 3.39 1.88
N ASN A 166 -21.30 3.10 2.28
CA ASN A 166 -20.90 2.98 3.68
C ASN A 166 -19.64 3.79 4.03
N GLU A 167 -19.23 4.73 3.18
CA GLU A 167 -17.87 5.29 3.21
C GLU A 167 -17.52 6.00 4.53
N GLY A 168 -18.43 6.84 5.06
CA GLY A 168 -18.26 7.50 6.35
C GLY A 168 -18.23 6.53 7.54
N PRO A 169 -19.30 5.73 7.76
CA PRO A 169 -19.35 4.76 8.85
C PRO A 169 -18.21 3.74 8.82
N LEU A 170 -17.80 3.29 7.62
CA LEU A 170 -16.71 2.33 7.47
C LEU A 170 -15.37 2.94 7.84
N LEU A 171 -15.08 4.16 7.37
CA LEU A 171 -13.84 4.85 7.71
C LEU A 171 -13.79 5.19 9.20
N HIS A 172 -14.89 5.61 9.80
CA HIS A 172 -15.00 5.85 11.24
C HIS A 172 -14.74 4.56 12.04
N SER A 173 -15.36 3.43 11.64
CA SER A 173 -15.11 2.12 12.27
C SER A 173 -13.65 1.68 12.16
N LEU A 174 -13.01 1.91 11.01
CA LEU A 174 -11.60 1.58 10.82
C LEU A 174 -10.68 2.47 11.67
N THR A 175 -10.98 3.76 11.75
CA THR A 175 -10.28 4.70 12.64
C THR A 175 -10.38 4.25 14.09
N TRP A 176 -11.58 3.86 14.53
CA TRP A 176 -11.80 3.31 15.87
C TRP A 176 -10.98 2.04 16.11
N ILE A 177 -10.96 1.10 15.15
CA ILE A 177 -10.18 -0.15 15.27
C ILE A 177 -8.67 0.15 15.40
N LEU A 178 -8.16 1.07 14.57
CA LEU A 178 -6.76 1.50 14.63
C LEU A 178 -6.42 2.14 15.99
N ASN A 179 -7.31 2.96 16.53
CA ASN A 179 -7.11 3.62 17.82
C ASN A 179 -7.10 2.66 19.03
N ASN A 180 -7.82 1.54 18.95
CA ASN A 180 -7.92 0.57 20.05
C ASN A 180 -6.90 -0.57 19.96
N SER A 181 -6.07 -0.58 18.92
CA SER A 181 -5.02 -1.59 18.74
C SER A 181 -3.80 -1.21 19.59
N ASN A 182 -3.74 -1.64 20.85
CA ASN A 182 -2.75 -1.21 21.84
C ASN A 182 -1.59 -2.20 22.06
N SER A 183 -1.60 -3.38 21.44
CA SER A 183 -0.59 -4.43 21.68
C SER A 183 0.15 -4.87 20.41
N ASN A 184 1.41 -5.29 20.55
CA ASN A 184 2.21 -5.87 19.45
C ASN A 184 1.54 -7.11 18.83
N SER A 185 0.73 -7.85 19.60
CA SER A 185 -0.10 -8.96 19.12
C SER A 185 -1.18 -8.53 18.11
N GLN A 186 -1.55 -7.25 18.06
CA GLN A 186 -2.57 -6.70 17.17
C GLN A 186 -1.97 -6.02 15.93
N GLN A 187 -0.67 -6.16 15.67
CA GLN A 187 -0.02 -5.59 14.48
C GLN A 187 -0.70 -6.03 13.18
N ASN A 188 -1.17 -7.28 13.13
CA ASN A 188 -1.94 -7.81 12.00
C ASN A 188 -3.25 -7.04 11.84
N GLN A 189 -4.03 -6.89 12.90
CA GLN A 189 -5.28 -6.13 12.89
C GLN A 189 -5.06 -4.68 12.41
N THR A 190 -4.06 -3.97 12.94
CA THR A 190 -3.70 -2.62 12.50
C THR A 190 -3.36 -2.58 11.01
N THR A 191 -2.58 -3.55 10.54
CA THR A 191 -2.18 -3.65 9.12
C THR A 191 -3.39 -3.87 8.22
N GLN A 192 -4.28 -4.81 8.59
CA GLN A 192 -5.47 -5.13 7.80
C GLN A 192 -6.46 -3.96 7.79
N ALA A 193 -6.66 -3.31 8.93
CA ALA A 193 -7.51 -2.12 9.05
C ALA A 193 -6.98 -0.97 8.19
N MET A 194 -5.68 -0.68 8.25
CA MET A 194 -5.09 0.38 7.43
C MET A 194 -5.13 0.05 5.92
N CYS A 195 -4.91 -1.20 5.54
CA CYS A 195 -5.04 -1.61 4.13
C CYS A 195 -6.47 -1.40 3.61
N LEU A 196 -7.48 -1.71 4.43
CA LEU A 196 -8.86 -1.47 4.06
C LEU A 196 -9.17 0.03 4.01
N ALA A 197 -8.70 0.81 4.99
CA ALA A 197 -8.91 2.26 5.02
C ALA A 197 -8.32 2.93 3.77
N ASN A 198 -7.13 2.53 3.34
CA ASN A 198 -6.54 3.02 2.09
C ASN A 198 -7.42 2.70 0.86
N ARG A 199 -7.98 1.49 0.77
CA ARG A 199 -8.93 1.13 -0.31
C ARG A 199 -10.22 1.94 -0.25
N VAL A 200 -10.71 2.23 0.96
CA VAL A 200 -11.89 3.07 1.16
C VAL A 200 -11.62 4.49 0.67
N ILE A 201 -10.46 5.07 1.02
CA ILE A 201 -10.03 6.40 0.55
C ILE A 201 -9.93 6.41 -0.99
N GLY A 202 -9.31 5.40 -1.60
CA GLY A 202 -9.18 5.31 -3.06
C GLY A 202 -10.52 5.21 -3.81
N TYR A 203 -11.57 4.71 -3.15
CA TYR A 203 -12.93 4.67 -3.73
C TYR A 203 -13.86 5.76 -3.20
N ALA A 204 -13.45 6.59 -2.24
CA ALA A 204 -14.30 7.56 -1.56
C ALA A 204 -14.80 8.69 -2.48
N SER A 205 -15.93 9.28 -2.13
CA SER A 205 -16.47 10.47 -2.77
C SER A 205 -15.65 11.72 -2.47
N ALA A 206 -15.66 12.68 -3.39
CA ALA A 206 -15.05 14.00 -3.15
C ALA A 206 -15.64 14.66 -1.89
N SER A 207 -16.95 14.49 -1.66
CA SER A 207 -17.64 14.99 -0.46
C SER A 207 -17.11 14.39 0.85
N LEU A 208 -16.78 13.09 0.88
CA LEU A 208 -16.15 12.48 2.07
C LEU A 208 -14.70 12.97 2.19
N LEU A 209 -13.96 12.99 1.09
CA LEU A 209 -12.55 13.39 1.09
C LEU A 209 -12.37 14.85 1.51
N GLU A 210 -13.32 15.74 1.21
CA GLU A 210 -13.30 17.13 1.70
C GLU A 210 -13.50 17.24 3.23
N ARG A 211 -14.11 16.22 3.84
CA ARG A 211 -14.62 16.27 5.23
C ARG A 211 -14.02 15.19 6.13
N LEU A 212 -12.82 14.70 5.82
CA LEU A 212 -12.13 13.74 6.69
C LEU A 212 -11.89 14.33 8.08
N GLU A 213 -12.17 13.54 9.10
CA GLU A 213 -12.05 13.96 10.50
C GLU A 213 -10.57 14.10 10.90
N PRO A 214 -10.19 15.12 11.69
CA PRO A 214 -8.82 15.27 12.19
C PRO A 214 -8.30 14.01 12.91
N GLU A 215 -9.19 13.31 13.62
CA GLU A 215 -8.84 12.09 14.35
C GLU A 215 -8.29 11.00 13.43
N PHE A 216 -8.80 10.86 12.21
CA PHE A 216 -8.28 9.88 11.25
C PHE A 216 -6.79 10.11 10.96
N PHE A 217 -6.39 11.36 10.75
CA PHE A 217 -5.00 11.72 10.49
C PHE A 217 -4.13 11.51 11.72
N ARG A 218 -4.59 11.94 12.90
CA ARG A 218 -3.89 11.74 14.18
C ARG A 218 -3.67 10.26 14.46
N THR A 219 -4.68 9.42 14.26
CA THR A 219 -4.59 7.97 14.40
C THR A 219 -3.54 7.38 13.48
N ILE A 220 -3.51 7.78 12.20
CA ILE A 220 -2.51 7.28 11.24
C ILE A 220 -1.09 7.65 11.69
N VAL A 221 -0.86 8.91 12.06
CA VAL A 221 0.47 9.39 12.47
C VAL A 221 0.95 8.63 13.70
N VAL A 222 0.17 8.66 14.79
CA VAL A 222 0.56 8.09 16.09
C VAL A 222 0.63 6.56 16.04
N ARG A 223 -0.36 5.90 15.43
CA ARG A 223 -0.46 4.42 15.48
C ARG A 223 0.37 3.72 14.41
N ILE A 224 0.75 4.39 13.33
CA ILE A 224 1.39 3.74 12.17
C ILE A 224 2.74 4.37 11.83
N LEU A 225 2.82 5.69 11.69
CA LEU A 225 4.06 6.34 11.25
C LEU A 225 5.09 6.40 12.38
N GLU A 226 4.68 6.83 13.58
CA GLU A 226 5.54 6.89 14.77
C GLU A 226 5.78 5.50 15.40
N SER A 227 4.89 4.55 15.13
CA SER A 227 5.00 3.20 15.67
C SER A 227 6.17 2.43 15.05
N ARG A 228 7.17 2.11 15.87
CA ARG A 228 8.30 1.25 15.48
C ARG A 228 7.89 -0.16 15.11
N THR A 229 6.78 -0.65 15.67
CA THR A 229 6.26 -2.00 15.45
C THR A 229 5.26 -2.08 14.30
N ALA A 230 4.88 -0.97 13.67
CA ALA A 230 4.01 -1.00 12.50
C ALA A 230 4.65 -1.78 11.34
N SER A 231 3.83 -2.59 10.64
CA SER A 231 4.32 -3.35 9.49
C SER A 231 4.64 -2.43 8.31
N LYS A 232 5.56 -2.87 7.44
CA LYS A 232 5.91 -2.16 6.19
C LYS A 232 4.67 -1.92 5.31
N GLN A 233 3.78 -2.91 5.25
CA GLN A 233 2.54 -2.83 4.51
C GLN A 233 1.57 -1.79 5.11
N ALA A 234 1.45 -1.74 6.43
CA ALA A 234 0.64 -0.72 7.10
C ALA A 234 1.15 0.68 6.80
N ARG A 235 2.48 0.91 6.92
CA ARG A 235 3.11 2.20 6.61
C ARG A 235 2.89 2.60 5.15
N ARG A 236 3.04 1.67 4.20
CA ARG A 236 2.78 1.95 2.77
C ARG A 236 1.33 2.38 2.55
N SER A 237 0.37 1.63 3.09
CA SER A 237 -1.05 1.95 2.96
C SER A 237 -1.42 3.28 3.63
N ALA A 238 -0.82 3.59 4.79
CA ALA A 238 -0.97 4.88 5.45
C ALA A 238 -0.46 6.04 4.59
N LEU A 239 0.76 5.94 4.06
CA LEU A 239 1.34 6.96 3.20
C LEU A 239 0.51 7.17 1.93
N GLN A 240 0.02 6.09 1.30
CA GLN A 240 -0.88 6.19 0.14
C GLN A 240 -2.17 6.93 0.49
N ALA A 241 -2.84 6.57 1.58
CA ALA A 241 -4.07 7.22 2.02
C ALA A 241 -3.87 8.72 2.32
N LEU A 242 -2.74 9.08 2.95
CA LEU A 242 -2.39 10.47 3.21
C LEU A 242 -2.08 11.26 1.93
N VAL A 243 -1.34 10.67 0.99
CA VAL A 243 -1.06 11.27 -0.33
C VAL A 243 -2.36 11.50 -1.10
N GLU A 244 -3.26 10.51 -1.09
CA GLU A 244 -4.57 10.61 -1.73
C GLU A 244 -5.41 11.70 -1.08
N ALA A 245 -5.40 11.85 0.25
CA ALA A 245 -6.18 12.86 0.97
C ALA A 245 -5.60 14.30 0.91
N CYS A 246 -4.32 14.47 0.54
CA CYS A 246 -3.61 15.76 0.55
C CYS A 246 -3.99 16.81 -0.53
N PRO A 247 -4.58 16.45 -1.70
CA PRO A 247 -5.04 17.44 -2.68
C PRO A 247 -6.05 18.42 -2.08
N TRP A 248 -6.87 17.99 -1.11
CA TRP A 248 -7.81 18.84 -0.40
C TRP A 248 -7.11 19.70 0.66
N GLY A 249 -7.18 21.03 0.50
CA GLY A 249 -6.47 21.98 1.37
C GLY A 249 -6.82 21.84 2.85
N ALA A 250 -8.09 21.58 3.19
CA ALA A 250 -8.52 21.36 4.57
C ALA A 250 -7.87 20.11 5.19
N ASN A 251 -7.71 19.03 4.42
CA ASN A 251 -7.02 17.84 4.90
C ASN A 251 -5.52 18.08 5.04
N ARG A 252 -4.93 18.84 4.11
CA ARG A 252 -3.51 19.19 4.20
C ARG A 252 -3.19 19.89 5.53
N ALA A 253 -4.02 20.86 5.93
CA ALA A 253 -3.87 21.53 7.23
C ALA A 253 -3.97 20.53 8.40
N LYS A 254 -5.00 19.68 8.41
CA LYS A 254 -5.18 18.64 9.44
C LYS A 254 -4.02 17.63 9.52
N ILE A 255 -3.46 17.23 8.38
CA ILE A 255 -2.29 16.32 8.34
C ILE A 255 -1.07 17.00 8.96
N VAL A 256 -0.88 18.29 8.69
CA VAL A 256 0.21 19.09 9.26
C VAL A 256 -0.01 19.30 10.77
N GLU A 257 -1.25 19.59 11.20
CA GLU A 257 -1.65 19.68 12.61
C GLU A 257 -1.44 18.39 13.39
N ALA A 258 -1.65 17.23 12.74
CA ALA A 258 -1.40 15.90 13.29
C ALA A 258 0.10 15.54 13.38
N ASP A 259 1.00 16.49 13.14
CA ASP A 259 2.46 16.38 13.20
C ASP A 259 3.07 15.33 12.25
N ALA A 260 2.41 15.11 11.11
CA ALA A 260 2.86 14.14 10.12
C ALA A 260 4.28 14.45 9.58
N ILE A 261 4.70 15.72 9.54
CA ILE A 261 6.03 16.08 9.03
C ILE A 261 7.13 15.55 9.97
N HIS A 262 6.97 15.72 11.28
CA HIS A 262 7.90 15.15 12.26
C HIS A 262 7.99 13.63 12.11
N ALA A 263 6.84 12.94 12.12
CA ALA A 263 6.78 11.49 11.97
C ALA A 263 7.38 10.99 10.64
N LEU A 264 7.23 11.73 9.54
CA LEU A 264 7.84 11.39 8.26
C LEU A 264 9.37 11.50 8.31
N ILE A 265 9.92 12.53 8.95
CA ILE A 265 11.37 12.72 9.07
C ILE A 265 11.97 11.60 9.93
N GLU A 266 11.39 11.34 11.10
CA GLU A 266 11.81 10.25 11.99
C GLU A 266 11.73 8.89 11.31
N LEU A 267 10.65 8.63 10.57
CA LEU A 267 10.53 7.41 9.76
C LEU A 267 11.66 7.30 8.73
N GLN A 268 12.05 8.40 8.08
CA GLN A 268 13.16 8.38 7.11
C GLN A 268 14.53 8.23 7.76
N LEU A 269 14.72 8.67 9.01
CA LEU A 269 15.93 8.42 9.79
C LEU A 269 16.05 6.92 10.10
N ASP A 270 14.99 6.32 10.62
CA ASP A 270 14.93 4.88 10.94
C ASP A 270 15.14 4.00 9.69
N GLN A 271 14.60 4.43 8.55
CA GLN A 271 14.64 3.67 7.29
C GLN A 271 15.91 3.93 6.45
N MET A 272 16.96 4.58 6.95
CA MET A 272 18.14 4.88 6.12
C MET A 272 18.84 3.62 5.57
N SER A 273 18.73 2.48 6.25
CA SER A 273 19.33 1.20 5.86
C SER A 273 18.34 0.19 5.26
N SER A 274 17.02 0.45 5.32
CA SER A 274 15.99 -0.59 5.11
C SER A 274 15.62 -0.86 3.65
N GLY A 275 16.13 -0.06 2.70
CA GLY A 275 15.93 -0.26 1.26
C GLY A 275 14.48 -0.11 0.75
N GLU A 276 13.56 0.44 1.54
CA GLU A 276 12.13 0.59 1.17
C GLU A 276 11.88 1.75 0.20
N LYS A 277 12.29 1.56 -1.06
CA LYS A 277 12.19 2.57 -2.13
C LYS A 277 10.80 3.20 -2.24
N LEU A 278 9.75 2.39 -2.36
CA LEU A 278 8.37 2.87 -2.57
C LEU A 278 7.82 3.65 -1.36
N ALA A 279 8.17 3.26 -0.13
CA ALA A 279 7.74 3.99 1.06
C ALA A 279 8.41 5.37 1.12
N THR A 280 9.71 5.45 0.80
CA THR A 280 10.43 6.73 0.70
C THR A 280 9.88 7.60 -0.43
N GLU A 281 9.53 7.04 -1.58
CA GLU A 281 8.88 7.80 -2.67
C GLU A 281 7.56 8.44 -2.22
N LEU A 282 6.69 7.68 -1.56
CA LEU A 282 5.42 8.18 -1.02
C LEU A 282 5.63 9.22 0.08
N ALA A 283 6.60 8.99 0.97
CA ALA A 283 6.94 9.94 2.03
C ALA A 283 7.42 11.29 1.46
N PHE A 284 8.27 11.27 0.44
CA PHE A 284 8.73 12.50 -0.21
C PHE A 284 7.63 13.17 -1.04
N ASP A 285 6.75 12.40 -1.68
CA ASP A 285 5.55 12.97 -2.33
C ASP A 285 4.66 13.69 -1.33
N LEU A 286 4.42 13.08 -0.16
CA LEU A 286 3.66 13.70 0.91
C LEU A 286 4.37 14.95 1.46
N LEU A 287 5.65 14.87 1.83
CA LEU A 287 6.44 16.02 2.32
C LEU A 287 6.38 17.20 1.34
N ALA A 288 6.54 16.95 0.04
CA ALA A 288 6.46 17.98 -0.98
C ALA A 288 5.06 18.62 -1.07
N ARG A 289 3.98 17.86 -0.85
CA ARG A 289 2.62 18.42 -0.82
C ARG A 289 2.39 19.22 0.47
N LEU A 290 2.85 18.74 1.62
CA LEU A 290 2.70 19.44 2.90
C LEU A 290 3.49 20.75 2.94
N CYS A 291 4.71 20.78 2.38
CA CYS A 291 5.55 21.99 2.33
C CYS A 291 5.03 23.09 1.38
N THR A 292 3.90 22.87 0.70
CA THR A 292 3.21 23.95 -0.03
C THR A 292 2.57 24.97 0.92
N SER A 293 2.20 24.58 2.14
CA SER A 293 1.71 25.50 3.19
C SER A 293 2.85 26.08 4.01
N ALA A 294 2.61 27.25 4.63
CA ALA A 294 3.58 27.90 5.52
C ALA A 294 3.89 27.02 6.74
N ASP A 295 2.86 26.53 7.42
CA ASP A 295 2.96 25.65 8.59
C ASP A 295 3.73 24.35 8.28
N GLY A 296 3.61 23.85 7.04
CA GLY A 296 4.35 22.67 6.60
C GLY A 296 5.85 22.94 6.50
N ARG A 297 6.23 24.10 5.93
CA ARG A 297 7.63 24.51 5.86
C ARG A 297 8.20 24.79 7.24
N GLU A 298 7.44 25.45 8.09
CA GLU A 298 7.84 25.75 9.48
C GLU A 298 8.12 24.46 10.26
N ARG A 299 7.24 23.46 10.21
CA ARG A 299 7.47 22.17 10.87
C ARG A 299 8.67 21.42 10.30
N LEU A 300 8.91 21.48 8.99
CA LEU A 300 10.08 20.84 8.38
C LEU A 300 11.39 21.49 8.87
N VAL A 301 11.46 22.82 8.89
CA VAL A 301 12.64 23.58 9.35
C VAL A 301 12.82 23.48 10.86
N GLY A 302 11.73 23.46 11.63
CA GLY A 302 11.77 23.29 13.07
C GLY A 302 12.27 21.91 13.53
N HIS A 303 12.29 20.92 12.64
CA HIS A 303 12.86 19.61 12.92
C HIS A 303 14.38 19.61 12.73
N ALA A 304 15.15 19.28 13.76
CA ALA A 304 16.62 19.32 13.75
C ALA A 304 17.29 18.53 12.59
N ALA A 305 16.63 17.47 12.11
CA ALA A 305 17.08 16.66 10.99
C ALA A 305 16.32 16.91 9.66
N GLY A 306 15.37 17.85 9.59
CA GLY A 306 14.45 18.00 8.47
C GLY A 306 15.15 18.25 7.14
N LEU A 307 15.92 19.34 7.05
CA LEU A 307 16.70 19.66 5.84
C LEU A 307 17.79 18.62 5.57
N ALA A 308 18.40 18.07 6.61
CA ALA A 308 19.43 17.05 6.50
C ALA A 308 18.90 15.76 5.85
N VAL A 309 17.72 15.28 6.23
CA VAL A 309 17.08 14.08 5.66
C VAL A 309 16.74 14.30 4.19
N VAL A 310 16.16 15.44 3.84
CA VAL A 310 15.82 15.78 2.45
C VAL A 310 17.09 15.79 1.58
N ALA A 311 18.13 16.49 2.04
CA ALA A 311 19.42 16.54 1.34
C ALA A 311 20.06 15.14 1.22
N LYS A 312 20.09 14.37 2.31
CA LYS A 312 20.74 13.05 2.35
C LYS A 312 20.11 12.07 1.37
N ARG A 313 18.78 12.05 1.27
CA ARG A 313 18.03 11.13 0.39
C ARG A 313 18.06 11.53 -1.08
N THR A 314 18.34 12.80 -1.40
CA THR A 314 18.48 13.28 -2.78
C THR A 314 19.63 12.57 -3.50
N LEU A 315 19.34 12.09 -4.72
CA LEU A 315 20.16 11.25 -5.60
C LEU A 315 20.49 9.85 -5.04
N ARG A 316 19.74 9.35 -4.06
CA ARG A 316 20.02 8.04 -3.42
C ARG A 316 18.89 7.02 -3.48
N VAL A 317 17.70 7.42 -3.92
CA VAL A 317 16.50 6.58 -3.86
C VAL A 317 15.89 6.38 -5.25
N SER A 318 15.39 7.45 -5.86
CA SER A 318 14.82 7.42 -7.20
C SER A 318 14.65 8.82 -7.78
N ALA A 319 14.51 8.90 -9.10
CA ALA A 319 14.23 10.17 -9.78
C ALA A 319 12.95 10.86 -9.28
N ALA A 320 11.93 10.08 -8.86
CA ALA A 320 10.71 10.63 -8.28
C ALA A 320 10.98 11.27 -6.91
N THR A 321 11.77 10.62 -6.06
CA THR A 321 12.23 11.20 -4.79
C THR A 321 13.06 12.47 -5.03
N ASP A 322 13.92 12.48 -6.05
CA ASP A 322 14.79 13.61 -6.34
C ASP A 322 14.00 14.85 -6.78
N ASP A 323 12.99 14.68 -7.64
CA ASP A 323 12.11 15.78 -8.04
C ASP A 323 11.36 16.38 -6.84
N ARG A 324 10.82 15.51 -5.96
CA ARG A 324 10.13 15.95 -4.74
C ARG A 324 11.08 16.59 -3.73
N ALA A 325 12.30 16.08 -3.58
CA ALA A 325 13.30 16.64 -2.68
C ALA A 325 13.74 18.04 -3.13
N VAL A 326 14.04 18.22 -4.44
CA VAL A 326 14.39 19.53 -5.00
C VAL A 326 13.21 20.51 -4.87
N GLN A 327 11.98 20.04 -5.05
CA GLN A 327 10.78 20.85 -4.81
C GLN A 327 10.71 21.32 -3.34
N VAL A 328 10.90 20.43 -2.36
CA VAL A 328 10.91 20.79 -0.93
C VAL A 328 11.99 21.81 -0.61
N LEU A 329 13.24 21.56 -1.03
CA LEU A 329 14.36 22.47 -0.81
C LEU A 329 14.09 23.86 -1.42
N GLY A 330 13.53 23.91 -2.63
CA GLY A 330 13.17 25.17 -3.28
C GLY A 330 12.06 25.94 -2.56
N MET A 331 11.00 25.26 -2.11
CA MET A 331 9.92 25.91 -1.36
C MET A 331 10.40 26.49 -0.03
N VAL A 332 11.27 25.75 0.67
CA VAL A 332 11.83 26.19 1.97
C VAL A 332 12.80 27.36 1.77
N ALA A 333 13.73 27.28 0.82
CA ALA A 333 14.67 28.36 0.53
C ALA A 333 13.99 29.68 0.13
N ARG A 334 12.85 29.58 -0.58
CA ARG A 334 12.09 30.74 -1.07
C ARG A 334 11.13 31.33 -0.06
N TYR A 335 10.43 30.48 0.68
CA TYR A 335 9.19 30.88 1.37
C TYR A 335 9.13 30.49 2.86
N ALA A 336 10.20 29.93 3.44
CA ALA A 336 10.25 29.72 4.89
C ALA A 336 10.55 31.03 5.63
N ALA A 337 10.06 31.13 6.87
CA ALA A 337 10.47 32.18 7.80
C ALA A 337 11.94 31.96 8.21
N GLY A 338 12.63 33.02 8.62
CA GLY A 338 14.05 32.91 9.00
C GLY A 338 14.96 32.57 7.81
N LYS A 339 14.76 33.24 6.67
CA LYS A 339 15.43 32.93 5.39
C LYS A 339 16.95 32.73 5.54
N GLU A 340 17.65 33.60 6.25
CA GLU A 340 19.12 33.49 6.41
C GLU A 340 19.54 32.26 7.23
N GLU A 341 18.80 31.93 8.28
CA GLU A 341 19.03 30.76 9.12
C GLU A 341 18.83 29.47 8.31
N VAL A 342 17.72 29.41 7.56
CA VAL A 342 17.41 28.31 6.65
C VAL A 342 18.49 28.13 5.58
N LEU A 343 18.91 29.22 4.91
CA LEU A 343 19.96 29.16 3.89
C LEU A 343 21.32 28.75 4.50
N THR A 344 21.60 29.13 5.75
CA THR A 344 22.80 28.71 6.49
C THR A 344 22.73 27.22 6.84
N GLU A 345 21.59 26.74 7.31
CA GLU A 345 21.40 25.32 7.61
C GLU A 345 21.52 24.47 6.34
N MET A 346 20.89 24.89 5.24
CA MET A 346 21.01 24.23 3.93
C MET A 346 22.47 24.05 3.49
N LEU A 347 23.34 25.03 3.77
CA LEU A 347 24.78 24.89 3.55
C LEU A 347 25.39 23.84 4.47
N ARG A 348 25.13 23.94 5.79
CA ARG A 348 25.71 23.06 6.83
C ARG A 348 25.36 21.60 6.62
N VAL A 349 24.12 21.30 6.25
CA VAL A 349 23.65 19.91 6.04
C VAL A 349 23.96 19.37 4.64
N GLY A 350 24.60 20.17 3.78
CA GLY A 350 25.00 19.77 2.43
C GLY A 350 23.87 19.76 1.39
N ALA A 351 22.75 20.45 1.65
CA ALA A 351 21.65 20.59 0.68
C ALA A 351 22.10 21.34 -0.58
N VAL A 352 22.92 22.39 -0.42
CA VAL A 352 23.48 23.15 -1.56
C VAL A 352 24.38 22.27 -2.41
N THR A 353 25.26 21.47 -1.79
CA THR A 353 26.09 20.47 -2.49
C THR A 353 25.24 19.48 -3.27
N LYS A 354 24.11 19.04 -2.70
CA LYS A 354 23.18 18.14 -3.37
C LYS A 354 22.51 18.78 -4.58
N LEU A 355 22.11 20.05 -4.51
CA LEU A 355 21.59 20.79 -5.67
C LEU A 355 22.63 20.90 -6.79
N CYS A 356 23.91 21.16 -6.44
CA CYS A 356 25.00 21.14 -7.40
C CYS A 356 25.18 19.76 -8.05
N MET A 357 25.14 18.68 -7.25
CA MET A 357 25.21 17.31 -7.75
C MET A 357 24.05 16.97 -8.69
N VAL A 358 22.83 17.46 -8.43
CA VAL A 358 21.68 17.26 -9.32
C VAL A 358 21.93 17.85 -10.71
N MET A 359 22.59 19.01 -10.80
CA MET A 359 22.95 19.61 -12.09
C MET A 359 23.94 18.73 -12.90
N GLN A 360 24.82 18.02 -12.20
CA GLN A 360 25.86 17.16 -12.79
C GLN A 360 25.37 15.73 -13.05
N ALA A 361 24.38 15.26 -12.31
CA ALA A 361 23.85 13.91 -12.42
C ALA A 361 23.18 13.65 -13.77
N ASP A 362 23.10 12.39 -14.17
CA ASP A 362 22.28 11.97 -15.32
C ASP A 362 20.81 11.92 -14.91
N CYS A 363 20.13 13.06 -15.00
CA CYS A 363 18.72 13.22 -14.63
C CYS A 363 17.98 14.13 -15.63
N ALA A 364 16.65 14.16 -15.53
CA ALA A 364 15.81 14.91 -16.46
C ALA A 364 16.16 16.40 -16.51
N ALA A 365 16.16 16.99 -17.71
CA ALA A 365 16.58 18.39 -17.93
C ALA A 365 15.79 19.39 -17.08
N TYR A 366 14.49 19.18 -16.90
CA TYR A 366 13.65 20.05 -16.08
C TYR A 366 14.07 20.07 -14.60
N LEU A 367 14.59 18.95 -14.08
CA LEU A 367 15.05 18.85 -12.70
C LEU A 367 16.37 19.62 -12.51
N LYS A 368 17.27 19.54 -13.49
CA LYS A 368 18.49 20.36 -13.52
C LYS A 368 18.17 21.85 -13.54
N GLU A 369 17.16 22.26 -14.31
CA GLU A 369 16.73 23.66 -14.36
C GLU A 369 16.10 24.12 -13.03
N LYS A 370 15.27 23.28 -12.38
CA LYS A 370 14.76 23.58 -11.03
C LYS A 370 15.89 23.81 -10.03
N ALA A 371 16.87 22.90 -9.99
CA ALA A 371 18.02 23.01 -9.09
C ALA A 371 18.86 24.27 -9.38
N ARG A 372 19.12 24.54 -10.67
CA ARG A 372 19.82 25.73 -11.13
C ARG A 372 19.09 27.02 -10.74
N GLY A 373 17.76 27.05 -10.87
CA GLY A 373 16.94 28.19 -10.48
C GLY A 373 17.11 28.53 -9.00
N ILE A 374 17.08 27.53 -8.12
CA ILE A 374 17.29 27.70 -6.66
C ILE A 374 18.71 28.24 -6.38
N LEU A 375 19.74 27.67 -7.01
CA LEU A 375 21.14 28.10 -6.85
C LEU A 375 21.37 29.53 -7.33
N ARG A 376 20.78 29.93 -8.46
CA ARG A 376 20.90 31.29 -8.99
C ARG A 376 20.23 32.31 -8.07
N GLU A 377 19.03 32.00 -7.59
CA GLU A 377 18.23 32.88 -6.74
C GLU A 377 18.92 33.21 -5.41
N HIS A 378 19.68 32.27 -4.84
CA HIS A 378 20.39 32.45 -3.58
C HIS A 378 21.91 32.53 -3.74
N SER A 379 22.40 32.76 -4.96
CA SER A 379 23.84 32.82 -5.27
C SER A 379 24.56 33.85 -4.40
N ALA A 380 24.02 35.06 -4.25
CA ALA A 380 24.63 36.11 -3.42
C ALA A 380 24.94 35.65 -1.98
N PHE A 381 24.11 34.78 -1.41
CA PHE A 381 24.33 34.22 -0.07
C PHE A 381 25.34 33.06 -0.08
N TRP A 382 25.29 32.19 -1.08
CA TRP A 382 26.13 31.00 -1.15
C TRP A 382 27.48 31.18 -1.86
N ASN A 383 27.73 32.30 -2.53
CA ASN A 383 28.94 32.56 -3.34
C ASN A 383 30.25 32.45 -2.56
N ASN A 384 30.23 32.69 -1.24
CA ASN A 384 31.41 32.58 -0.37
C ASN A 384 31.54 31.19 0.29
N SER A 385 30.70 30.23 -0.09
CA SER A 385 30.69 28.90 0.52
C SER A 385 31.59 27.93 -0.24
N PRO A 386 32.39 27.11 0.46
CA PRO A 386 33.29 26.14 -0.17
C PRO A 386 32.55 25.06 -0.98
N CYS A 387 31.23 24.93 -0.79
CA CYS A 387 30.36 23.98 -1.47
C CYS A 387 30.02 24.35 -2.92
N ILE A 388 30.20 25.61 -3.33
CA ILE A 388 29.98 26.08 -4.70
C ILE A 388 31.34 26.34 -5.31
N ALA A 389 31.84 25.37 -6.09
CA ALA A 389 32.94 25.68 -6.96
C ALA A 389 32.45 26.70 -8.01
N VAL A 390 33.05 27.89 -8.01
CA VAL A 390 32.67 29.08 -8.81
C VAL A 390 32.47 28.79 -10.31
N TYR A 391 33.06 27.69 -10.82
CA TYR A 391 32.88 27.25 -12.20
C TYR A 391 31.46 26.73 -12.54
N LEU A 392 30.65 26.31 -11.55
CA LEU A 392 29.29 25.81 -11.79
C LEU A 392 28.26 26.92 -12.07
N LEU A 393 28.52 28.13 -11.58
CA LEU A 393 27.66 29.30 -11.82
C LEU A 393 27.98 30.01 -13.15
N THR A 394 29.13 29.71 -13.76
CA THR A 394 29.68 30.45 -14.91
C THR A 394 29.60 29.70 -16.24
N TRP A 395 29.04 28.49 -16.29
CA TRP A 395 29.09 27.65 -17.49
C TRP A 395 28.14 28.03 -18.64
N TYR A 396 27.37 29.12 -18.52
CA TYR A 396 26.70 29.76 -19.65
C TYR A 396 26.62 31.28 -19.43
N PRO A 397 27.32 32.10 -20.24
CA PRO A 397 27.02 33.52 -20.34
C PRO A 397 25.65 33.71 -21.04
N ARG A 398 25.06 34.87 -20.79
CA ARG A 398 23.71 35.31 -21.19
C ARG A 398 23.32 35.01 -22.63
#